data_AF-A0A382TPK0-F1
#
_entry.id   AF-A0A382TPK0-F1
#
_cell.length_a   1.000
_cell.length_b   1.000
_cell.length_c   1.000
_cell.angle_alpha   90.00
_cell.angle_beta   90.00
_cell.angle_gamma   90.00
#
_symmetry.space_group_name_H-M   'P 1'
#
loop_
_entity.id
_entity.type
_entity.pdbx_description
1 polymer ?
#
loop_
_entity_poly.entity_id
_entity_poly.type
_entity_poly.pdbx_seq_one_letter_code
_entity_poly.pdbx_strand_id
1 'polypeptide(L)' 'MRSVIMFRHGKSDWDADYGPDHDRPLAKRGIKAAKKMGKYLAGLDQVPHIVVSSTA' A
#
# COMPACT_ATOMS: atom_id res chain seq x y z
N MET A 1 -16.39 -5.96 17.67
CA MET A 1 -16.55 -6.68 16.39
C MET A 1 -15.15 -6.83 15.77
N ARG A 2 -14.81 -7.96 15.15
CA ARG A 2 -13.51 -8.13 14.46
C ARG A 2 -13.70 -7.87 12.98
N SER A 3 -12.81 -7.11 12.38
CA SER A 3 -12.79 -6.81 10.94
C SER A 3 -11.41 -7.09 10.38
N VAL A 4 -11.37 -7.42 9.09
CA VAL A 4 -10.14 -7.57 8.31
C VAL A 4 -10.24 -6.57 7.16
N ILE A 5 -9.20 -5.77 6.99
CA ILE A 5 -9.09 -4.78 5.92
C ILE A 5 -8.09 -5.34 4.90
N MET A 6 -8.52 -5.53 3.66
CA MET A 6 -7.66 -6.09 2.60
C MET A 6 -7.31 -5.02 1.57
N PHE A 7 -6.01 -4.86 1.33
CA PHE A 7 -5.48 -3.96 0.30
C PHE A 7 -4.49 -4.72 -0.58
N ARG A 8 -4.42 -4.32 -1.85
CA ARG A 8 -3.26 -4.61 -2.70
C ARG A 8 -2.21 -3.52 -2.51
N HIS A 9 -0.95 -3.82 -2.79
CA HIS A 9 0.11 -2.83 -2.92
C HIS A 9 -0.29 -1.69 -3.88
N GLY A 10 0.31 -0.51 -3.68
CA GLY A 10 0.15 0.63 -4.57
C GLY A 10 0.66 0.32 -5.98
N LYS A 11 0.26 1.11 -6.98
CA LYS A 11 0.76 0.92 -8.36
C LYS A 11 2.31 0.95 -8.37
N SER A 12 2.91 -0.12 -8.88
CA SER A 12 4.35 -0.26 -9.10
C SER A 12 4.84 0.58 -10.29
N ASP A 13 6.12 0.92 -10.27
CA ASP A 13 6.82 1.62 -11.35
C ASP A 13 7.51 0.60 -12.26
N TRP A 14 7.04 0.47 -13.50
CA TRP A 14 7.63 -0.46 -14.47
C TRP A 14 8.81 0.16 -15.22
N ASP A 15 8.90 1.48 -15.22
CA ASP A 15 9.91 2.25 -15.94
C ASP A 15 11.10 2.63 -15.04
N ALA A 16 11.05 2.25 -13.76
CA ALA A 16 12.16 2.45 -12.83
C ALA A 16 13.34 1.52 -13.14
N ASP A 17 14.54 1.97 -12.80
CA ASP A 17 15.72 1.11 -12.77
C ASP A 17 15.72 0.31 -11.46
N TYR A 18 15.49 -1.01 -11.56
CA TYR A 18 15.46 -1.95 -10.45
C TYR A 18 15.98 -3.31 -10.93
N GLY A 19 16.43 -4.13 -9.98
CA GLY A 19 16.91 -5.48 -10.27
C GLY A 19 15.75 -6.48 -10.36
N PRO A 20 15.67 -7.47 -9.45
CA PRO A 20 14.55 -8.40 -9.39
C PRO A 20 13.19 -7.70 -9.23
N ASP A 21 12.12 -8.33 -9.70
CA ASP A 21 10.73 -7.84 -9.55
C ASP A 21 10.36 -7.55 -8.08
N HIS A 22 10.95 -8.31 -7.14
CA HIS A 22 10.77 -8.11 -5.71
C HIS A 22 11.18 -6.73 -5.22
N ASP A 23 12.19 -6.12 -5.87
CA ASP A 23 12.71 -4.80 -5.53
C ASP A 23 12.04 -3.68 -6.34
N ARG A 24 10.99 -4.00 -7.14
CA ARG A 24 10.32 -3.00 -7.98
C ARG A 24 9.67 -1.93 -7.12
N PRO A 25 10.07 -0.65 -7.26
CA PRO A 25 9.52 0.41 -6.44
C PRO A 25 8.08 0.75 -6.83
N LEU A 26 7.40 1.48 -5.95
CA LEU A 26 6.10 2.09 -6.26
C LEU A 26 6.26 3.28 -7.20
N ALA A 27 5.36 3.40 -8.18
CA ALA A 27 5.25 4.61 -8.98
C ALA A 27 4.76 5.77 -8.11
N LYS A 28 5.11 7.01 -8.48
CA LYS A 28 4.64 8.23 -7.77
C LYS A 28 3.12 8.25 -7.56
N ARG A 29 2.35 7.75 -8.54
CA ARG A 29 0.88 7.62 -8.43
C ARG A 29 0.46 6.56 -7.41
N GLY A 30 1.18 5.43 -7.33
CA GLY A 30 0.93 4.37 -6.35
C GLY A 30 1.10 4.87 -4.92
N ILE A 31 2.18 5.61 -4.65
CA ILE A 31 2.45 6.23 -3.34
C ILE A 31 1.31 7.20 -2.97
N LYS A 32 0.89 8.08 -3.89
CA LYS A 32 -0.22 9.02 -3.65
C LYS A 32 -1.54 8.30 -3.36
N ALA A 33 -1.84 7.23 -4.09
CA ALA A 33 -3.05 6.43 -3.88
C ALA A 33 -3.04 5.74 -2.51
N ALA A 34 -1.94 5.10 -2.13
CA ALA A 34 -1.80 4.46 -0.82
C ALA A 34 -2.00 5.45 0.34
N LYS A 35 -1.38 6.65 0.25
CA LYS A 35 -1.58 7.73 1.24
C LYS A 35 -3.04 8.20 1.31
N LYS A 36 -3.72 8.31 0.17
CA LYS A 36 -5.16 8.69 0.13
C LYS A 36 -6.02 7.67 0.87
N MET A 37 -5.75 6.37 0.66
CA MET A 37 -6.49 5.30 1.34
C MET A 37 -6.25 5.28 2.85
N GLY A 38 -5.02 5.49 3.30
CA GLY A 38 -4.72 5.62 4.73
C GLY A 38 -5.47 6.78 5.38
N LYS A 39 -5.52 7.95 4.73
CA LYS A 39 -6.31 9.10 5.20
C LYS A 39 -7.81 8.81 5.24
N TYR A 40 -8.32 8.09 4.24
CA TYR A 40 -9.72 7.69 4.17
C TYR A 40 -10.10 6.76 5.35
N LEU A 41 -9.28 5.73 5.62
CA LEU A 41 -9.50 4.84 6.75
C LEU A 41 -9.45 5.57 8.10
N ALA A 42 -8.50 6.49 8.26
CA ALA A 42 -8.41 7.31 9.46
C ALA A 42 -9.66 8.18 9.67
N GLY A 43 -10.22 8.75 8.60
CA GLY A 43 -11.47 9.52 8.67
C GLY A 43 -12.72 8.67 8.95
N LEU A 44 -12.63 7.35 8.84
CA LEU A 44 -13.68 6.40 9.22
C LEU A 44 -13.45 5.75 10.59
N ASP A 45 -12.42 6.18 11.34
CA ASP A 45 -11.94 5.52 12.56
C ASP A 45 -11.62 4.02 12.37
N GLN A 46 -11.24 3.62 11.14
CA GLN A 46 -10.88 2.25 10.78
C GLN A 46 -9.36 2.06 10.78
N VAL A 47 -8.71 2.37 11.90
CA VAL A 47 -7.26 2.19 12.07
C VAL A 47 -6.97 0.75 12.48
N PRO A 48 -6.20 -0.03 11.69
CA PRO A 48 -5.91 -1.42 12.03
C PRO A 48 -4.94 -1.50 13.22
N HIS A 49 -5.21 -2.42 14.15
CA HIS A 49 -4.32 -2.70 15.28
C HIS A 49 -3.05 -3.45 14.86
N ILE A 50 -3.13 -4.23 13.78
CA ILE A 50 -2.04 -5.03 13.23
C ILE A 50 -2.05 -4.86 11.71
N VAL A 51 -0.86 -4.68 11.14
CA VAL A 51 -0.65 -4.67 9.69
C VAL A 51 0.30 -5.80 9.33
N VAL A 52 -0.07 -6.60 8.32
CA VAL A 52 0.76 -7.66 7.75
C VAL A 52 0.94 -7.35 6.27
N SER A 53 2.18 -7.41 5.77
CA SER A 53 2.53 -7.15 4.37
C SER A 53 3.51 -8.21 3.88
N SER A 54 3.59 -8.38 2.56
CA SER A 54 4.71 -9.07 1.91
C SER A 54 6.02 -8.32 2.13
N THR A 55 7.15 -8.98 1.82
CA THR A 55 8.50 -8.41 1.90
C THR A 55 8.88 -7.51 0.71
N ALA A 56 8.12 -7.59 -0.39
CA ALA A 56 8.25 -6.73 -1.57
C ALA A 56 7.72 -5.30 -1.32
#